data_AF-A0A923P6Q5-F1
#
_entry.id   AF-A0A923P6Q5-F1
#
_cell.length_a   1.000
_cell.length_b   1.000
_cell.length_c   1.000
_cell.angle_alpha   90.00
_cell.angle_beta   90.00
_cell.angle_gamma   90.00
#
_symmetry.space_group_name_H-M   'P 1'
#
loop_
_entity.id
_entity.type
_entity.pdbx_description
1 polymer ?
#
loop_
_entity_poly.entity_id
_entity_poly.type
_entity_poly.pdbx_seq_one_letter_code
_entity_poly.pdbx_strand_id
1 'polypeptide(L)'
;MGRVTNSILVVAGQYLTLAAAAVILAGCGGGGGSSATPGEGSQDVPPTSSGNPPVNHAPTISGTPVTIAVVGQGYSFQPSASDADGNSLTFSITGKPAWASFSQSTGRLSGTPGSGNVGIHSNIRISVSDGTTSAQLPVFSIQVQAAPVSNSPPTISGTPPASVLAGQSYSFQPSASDSNGDTLTFSISNRPSWASFDTTTGRLYGTPTSGDVGSYANIRITVSDGAASASLAAFSVAVTQVSNGTATISWLPPTQNTDGTPLTDLAGYRIHYGTSPSALNLVVDINNPGLTSYMIQNLTPATWYFSLRAYSSDGVESAPSNTASKTIL
;
A
#
# COMPACT_ATOMS: atom_id res chain seq x y z
N MET A 1 -30.23 -69.58 0.90
CA MET A 1 -29.88 -68.15 0.65
C MET A 1 -28.97 -67.69 1.78
N GLY A 2 -27.65 -67.75 1.57
CA GLY A 2 -26.65 -67.51 2.62
C GLY A 2 -25.66 -66.40 2.24
N ARG A 3 -25.29 -65.54 3.19
CA ARG A 3 -24.53 -64.30 2.99
C ARG A 3 -22.99 -64.43 3.11
N VAL A 4 -22.28 -63.98 2.07
CA VAL A 4 -20.80 -63.88 1.93
C VAL A 4 -20.12 -62.80 2.81
N THR A 5 -18.79 -62.94 3.03
CA THR A 5 -17.83 -61.98 3.65
C THR A 5 -16.68 -61.56 2.71
N ASN A 6 -16.09 -60.35 2.89
CA ASN A 6 -15.14 -59.66 1.95
C ASN A 6 -14.11 -58.71 2.70
N SER A 7 -12.93 -58.34 2.11
CA SER A 7 -11.78 -57.58 2.75
C SER A 7 -10.88 -56.67 1.82
N ILE A 8 -10.07 -55.68 2.33
CA ILE A 8 -9.43 -54.52 1.57
C ILE A 8 -8.29 -53.63 2.29
N LEU A 9 -7.42 -52.79 1.61
CA LEU A 9 -6.17 -52.04 2.16
C LEU A 9 -5.52 -50.81 1.35
N VAL A 10 -4.78 -49.78 1.94
CA VAL A 10 -4.02 -48.57 1.31
C VAL A 10 -2.87 -47.84 2.17
N VAL A 11 -1.79 -47.13 1.65
CA VAL A 11 -0.66 -46.35 2.40
C VAL A 11 0.17 -45.19 1.63
N ALA A 12 0.80 -44.12 2.27
CA ALA A 12 1.90 -43.16 1.78
C ALA A 12 2.58 -42.14 2.84
N GLY A 13 3.65 -41.30 2.56
CA GLY A 13 4.39 -40.36 3.52
C GLY A 13 5.38 -39.19 3.02
N GLN A 14 6.08 -38.38 3.90
CA GLN A 14 6.82 -37.05 3.67
C GLN A 14 8.15 -36.73 4.50
N TYR A 15 8.93 -35.61 4.25
CA TYR A 15 10.00 -34.98 5.13
C TYR A 15 10.36 -33.43 4.95
N LEU A 16 11.43 -32.85 5.60
CA LEU A 16 11.55 -31.47 6.24
C LEU A 16 12.73 -30.48 5.81
N THR A 17 13.01 -29.37 6.57
CA THR A 17 13.73 -28.08 6.21
C THR A 17 14.82 -27.51 7.21
N LEU A 18 15.36 -26.26 7.00
CA LEU A 18 16.18 -25.29 7.86
C LEU A 18 17.62 -24.89 7.33
N ALA A 19 18.39 -23.83 7.78
CA ALA A 19 18.16 -22.41 8.17
C ALA A 19 19.47 -21.59 8.59
N ALA A 20 19.51 -20.24 8.36
CA ALA A 20 20.33 -19.12 8.99
C ALA A 20 21.91 -19.19 9.09
N ALA A 21 22.77 -18.21 9.52
CA ALA A 21 22.75 -16.79 10.01
C ALA A 21 24.18 -16.09 9.78
N ALA A 22 24.39 -14.77 9.53
CA ALA A 22 24.58 -13.54 10.39
C ALA A 22 26.02 -13.19 10.97
N VAL A 23 26.46 -11.89 11.04
CA VAL A 23 27.57 -11.25 11.87
C VAL A 23 27.79 -9.71 11.56
N ILE A 24 28.66 -8.92 12.28
CA ILE A 24 28.74 -7.41 12.28
C ILE A 24 30.13 -6.75 12.66
N LEU A 25 30.25 -5.38 12.57
CA LEU A 25 31.25 -4.38 13.17
C LEU A 25 32.64 -4.12 12.47
N ALA A 26 33.45 -3.02 12.63
CA ALA A 26 33.46 -1.69 13.36
C ALA A 26 34.55 -0.66 12.82
N GLY A 27 34.61 0.63 13.26
CA GLY A 27 35.75 1.61 13.05
C GLY A 27 35.48 3.14 13.31
N CYS A 28 36.47 4.04 13.59
CA CYS A 28 36.25 5.48 13.99
C CYS A 28 37.45 6.52 13.92
N GLY A 29 37.20 7.87 13.78
CA GLY A 29 38.10 9.08 14.01
C GLY A 29 38.10 10.20 12.90
N GLY A 30 38.49 11.51 13.01
CA GLY A 30 38.75 12.51 14.11
C GLY A 30 39.55 13.83 13.71
N GLY A 31 39.19 15.07 14.18
CA GLY A 31 39.95 16.39 14.05
C GLY A 31 39.20 17.59 13.36
N GLY A 32 39.54 18.92 13.34
CA GLY A 32 40.44 19.89 14.06
C GLY A 32 41.28 20.85 13.15
N GLY A 33 41.51 22.21 13.27
CA GLY A 33 40.97 23.38 14.05
C GLY A 33 41.80 24.73 13.93
N SER A 34 41.25 25.94 14.25
CA SER A 34 41.88 27.32 14.49
C SER A 34 42.44 28.20 13.30
N SER A 35 42.74 29.54 13.35
CA SER A 35 42.28 30.78 14.11
C SER A 35 42.94 32.15 13.61
N ALA A 36 42.54 33.35 14.15
CA ALA A 36 43.22 34.73 14.14
C ALA A 36 43.23 35.64 12.84
N THR A 37 43.48 37.00 12.74
CA THR A 37 43.50 38.27 13.58
C THR A 37 43.52 39.61 12.71
N PRO A 38 43.37 40.88 13.24
CA PRO A 38 43.10 42.15 12.46
C PRO A 38 43.93 43.47 12.79
N GLY A 39 43.51 44.67 12.27
CA GLY A 39 44.03 46.06 12.60
C GLY A 39 43.24 47.29 12.01
N GLU A 40 43.48 48.55 12.47
CA GLU A 40 42.61 49.79 12.28
C GLU A 40 43.33 51.16 11.99
N GLY A 41 42.62 52.29 11.71
CA GLY A 41 43.12 53.71 11.69
C GLY A 41 42.13 54.82 11.16
N SER A 42 42.22 56.12 11.57
CA SER A 42 41.18 57.19 11.28
C SER A 42 41.59 58.71 11.42
N GLN A 43 40.64 59.66 11.15
CA GLN A 43 40.52 61.14 11.47
C GLN A 43 41.18 62.25 10.56
N ASP A 44 40.77 63.56 10.48
CA ASP A 44 39.47 64.32 10.58
C ASP A 44 39.57 65.89 10.34
N VAL A 45 38.46 66.59 9.97
CA VAL A 45 38.13 68.09 9.92
C VAL A 45 39.15 69.12 9.31
N PRO A 46 39.00 70.51 9.32
CA PRO A 46 37.89 71.52 9.42
C PRO A 46 37.90 72.54 8.20
N PRO A 47 37.50 73.86 8.21
CA PRO A 47 36.52 74.71 8.95
C PRO A 47 35.45 75.45 8.03
N THR A 48 34.81 76.54 8.49
CA THR A 48 33.53 77.12 7.95
C THR A 48 33.59 78.42 7.11
N SER A 49 32.48 78.76 6.43
CA SER A 49 32.25 80.01 5.67
C SER A 49 30.86 80.62 5.95
N SER A 50 30.66 81.91 5.67
CA SER A 50 29.40 82.64 5.89
C SER A 50 28.75 83.04 4.55
N GLY A 51 27.50 82.63 4.35
CA GLY A 51 26.69 82.98 3.20
C GLY A 51 25.19 82.93 3.54
N ASN A 52 24.34 83.36 2.60
CA ASN A 52 22.90 83.13 2.69
C ASN A 52 22.64 81.64 2.90
N PRO A 53 21.71 81.21 3.79
CA PRO A 53 21.46 79.79 4.01
C PRO A 53 21.17 79.09 2.68
N PRO A 54 21.72 77.88 2.45
CA PRO A 54 21.53 77.17 1.19
C PRO A 54 20.05 76.91 0.95
N VAL A 55 19.62 77.02 -0.32
CA VAL A 55 18.24 76.75 -0.71
C VAL A 55 18.04 75.25 -0.70
N ASN A 56 17.33 74.76 0.32
CA ASN A 56 17.01 73.35 0.53
C ASN A 56 16.29 72.76 -0.69
N HIS A 57 16.90 71.78 -1.33
CA HIS A 57 16.28 70.94 -2.35
C HIS A 57 15.51 69.81 -1.67
N ALA A 58 14.40 69.35 -2.24
CA ALA A 58 13.64 68.25 -1.64
C ALA A 58 14.33 66.89 -1.88
N PRO A 59 14.31 65.95 -0.91
CA PRO A 59 14.96 64.67 -1.07
C PRO A 59 14.25 63.83 -2.13
N THR A 60 15.01 62.99 -2.81
CA THR A 60 14.49 62.07 -3.85
C THR A 60 14.35 60.67 -3.28
N ILE A 61 13.32 59.91 -3.70
CA ILE A 61 13.12 58.51 -3.31
C ILE A 61 12.59 57.68 -4.47
N SER A 62 13.10 56.45 -4.60
CA SER A 62 12.80 55.53 -5.70
C SER A 62 12.92 54.06 -5.26
N GLY A 63 12.46 53.15 -6.12
CA GLY A 63 12.48 51.70 -5.90
C GLY A 63 11.08 51.07 -5.97
N THR A 64 11.02 49.83 -6.45
CA THR A 64 9.77 49.07 -6.60
C THR A 64 9.75 47.91 -5.60
N PRO A 65 8.80 47.88 -4.64
CA PRO A 65 8.68 46.77 -3.70
C PRO A 65 8.14 45.51 -4.38
N VAL A 66 8.55 44.35 -3.88
CA VAL A 66 7.96 43.06 -4.28
C VAL A 66 6.55 42.98 -3.68
N THR A 67 5.53 42.80 -4.51
CA THR A 67 4.13 42.83 -4.07
C THR A 67 3.62 41.48 -3.55
N ILE A 68 4.46 40.43 -3.57
CA ILE A 68 4.15 39.09 -3.06
C ILE A 68 5.15 38.73 -1.98
N ALA A 69 4.66 38.19 -0.86
CA ALA A 69 5.45 37.50 0.15
C ALA A 69 4.85 36.10 0.38
N VAL A 70 5.66 35.14 0.81
CA VAL A 70 5.23 33.76 1.09
C VAL A 70 5.43 33.46 2.56
N VAL A 71 4.47 32.80 3.20
CA VAL A 71 4.58 32.38 4.62
C VAL A 71 5.88 31.62 4.86
N GLY A 72 6.59 31.97 5.94
CA GLY A 72 7.87 31.37 6.31
C GLY A 72 9.09 31.83 5.49
N GLN A 73 8.90 32.58 4.39
CA GLN A 73 9.99 33.10 3.57
C GLN A 73 10.36 34.54 3.93
N GLY A 74 11.65 34.87 3.88
CA GLY A 74 12.16 36.19 4.25
C GLY A 74 11.84 37.26 3.19
N TYR A 75 11.06 38.27 3.58
CA TYR A 75 10.79 39.46 2.78
C TYR A 75 11.79 40.58 3.09
N SER A 76 12.24 41.30 2.05
CA SER A 76 13.12 42.47 2.19
C SER A 76 12.94 43.43 1.02
N PHE A 77 12.57 44.68 1.30
CA PHE A 77 12.62 45.80 0.35
C PHE A 77 13.33 46.98 1.00
N GLN A 78 14.18 47.68 0.23
CA GLN A 78 14.81 48.92 0.65
C GLN A 78 14.73 49.93 -0.52
N PRO A 79 14.21 51.15 -0.29
CA PRO A 79 14.23 52.19 -1.31
C PRO A 79 15.64 52.77 -1.50
N SER A 80 15.89 53.36 -2.66
CA SER A 80 17.02 54.25 -2.88
C SER A 80 16.55 55.70 -2.69
N ALA A 81 17.21 56.44 -1.82
CA ALA A 81 16.93 57.86 -1.59
C ALA A 81 18.23 58.66 -1.57
N SER A 82 18.15 59.92 -1.98
CA SER A 82 19.29 60.83 -2.09
C SER A 82 18.86 62.28 -1.93
N ASP A 83 19.71 63.06 -1.28
CA ASP A 83 19.54 64.49 -1.08
C ASP A 83 20.59 65.27 -1.89
N ALA A 84 20.23 66.45 -2.41
CA ALA A 84 21.14 67.24 -3.25
C ALA A 84 22.07 68.16 -2.44
N ASP A 85 21.65 68.58 -1.24
CA ASP A 85 22.44 69.40 -0.31
C ASP A 85 23.22 68.52 0.70
N GLY A 86 23.02 67.20 0.65
CA GLY A 86 23.68 66.21 1.49
C GLY A 86 23.05 66.05 2.88
N ASN A 87 21.78 66.45 3.05
CA ASN A 87 21.10 66.39 4.34
C ASN A 87 20.82 64.95 4.82
N SER A 88 20.81 64.76 6.14
CA SER A 88 20.62 63.47 6.80
C SER A 88 19.18 62.96 6.64
N LEU A 89 19.01 61.90 5.85
CA LEU A 89 17.69 61.36 5.54
C LEU A 89 17.09 60.50 6.65
N THR A 90 15.88 60.86 7.08
CA THR A 90 15.05 60.09 8.02
C THR A 90 13.84 59.50 7.30
N PHE A 91 13.65 58.19 7.42
CA PHE A 91 12.55 57.45 6.80
C PHE A 91 11.40 57.18 7.78
N SER A 92 10.19 57.13 7.24
CA SER A 92 8.94 56.78 7.94
C SER A 92 8.07 55.86 7.08
N ILE A 93 7.13 55.16 7.73
CA ILE A 93 6.20 54.24 7.06
C ILE A 93 4.81 54.32 7.67
N THR A 94 3.79 54.26 6.81
CA THR A 94 2.39 54.05 7.19
C THR A 94 1.85 52.80 6.50
N GLY A 95 0.80 52.18 7.08
CA GLY A 95 0.29 50.88 6.62
C GLY A 95 1.22 49.68 6.82
N LYS A 96 2.33 49.84 7.57
CA LYS A 96 3.33 48.78 7.80
C LYS A 96 2.66 47.49 8.32
N PRO A 97 2.82 46.34 7.63
CA PRO A 97 2.31 45.06 8.11
C PRO A 97 2.80 44.72 9.54
N ALA A 98 1.96 44.04 10.32
CA ALA A 98 2.29 43.69 11.70
C ALA A 98 3.53 42.78 11.81
N TRP A 99 3.72 41.89 10.83
CA TRP A 99 4.83 40.92 10.74
C TRP A 99 6.18 41.52 10.27
N ALA A 100 6.19 42.79 9.83
CA ALA A 100 7.36 43.41 9.22
C ALA A 100 8.03 44.44 10.14
N SER A 101 9.36 44.43 10.20
CA SER A 101 10.19 45.47 10.82
C SER A 101 10.56 46.55 9.78
N PHE A 102 10.79 47.78 10.24
CA PHE A 102 11.16 48.91 9.39
C PHE A 102 12.34 49.70 9.97
N SER A 103 13.33 50.01 9.14
CA SER A 103 14.50 50.82 9.52
C SER A 103 14.28 52.28 9.15
N GLN A 104 14.28 53.17 10.14
CA GLN A 104 14.14 54.62 9.92
C GLN A 104 15.40 55.29 9.34
N SER A 105 16.57 54.63 9.37
CA SER A 105 17.82 55.15 8.79
C SER A 105 18.05 54.72 7.33
N THR A 106 17.34 53.69 6.85
CA THR A 106 17.55 53.13 5.49
C THR A 106 16.27 52.95 4.68
N GLY A 107 15.09 53.15 5.29
CA GLY A 107 13.79 52.86 4.69
C GLY A 107 13.52 51.36 4.49
N ARG A 108 14.40 50.47 4.97
CA ARG A 108 14.27 49.03 4.74
C ARG A 108 13.09 48.43 5.49
N LEU A 109 12.15 47.86 4.75
CA LEU A 109 11.03 47.05 5.22
C LEU A 109 11.38 45.57 5.08
N SER A 110 11.44 44.82 6.18
CA SER A 110 11.84 43.40 6.15
C SER A 110 11.21 42.58 7.28
N GLY A 111 10.93 41.31 7.03
CA GLY A 111 10.39 40.37 8.02
C GLY A 111 9.99 39.05 7.37
N THR A 112 9.41 38.14 8.16
CA THR A 112 8.92 36.84 7.68
C THR A 112 7.46 36.66 8.11
N PRO A 113 6.49 36.62 7.18
CA PRO A 113 5.08 36.45 7.53
C PRO A 113 4.79 35.04 8.04
N GLY A 114 3.96 34.94 9.07
CA GLY A 114 3.41 33.68 9.57
C GLY A 114 2.09 33.29 8.89
N SER A 115 1.57 32.08 9.18
CA SER A 115 0.31 31.58 8.62
C SER A 115 -0.88 32.50 8.89
N GLY A 116 -0.96 33.09 10.09
CA GLY A 116 -1.95 34.11 10.48
C GLY A 116 -1.78 35.48 9.79
N ASN A 117 -0.95 35.58 8.73
CA ASN A 117 -0.77 36.81 7.95
C ASN A 117 -1.18 36.66 6.48
N VAL A 118 -1.66 35.50 6.03
CA VAL A 118 -2.15 35.28 4.66
C VAL A 118 -3.27 36.28 4.32
N GLY A 119 -3.19 36.90 3.14
CA GLY A 119 -4.09 37.97 2.69
C GLY A 119 -3.35 39.18 2.13
N ILE A 120 -4.09 40.26 1.84
CA ILE A 120 -3.54 41.49 1.26
C ILE A 120 -3.33 42.54 2.34
N HIS A 121 -2.08 42.95 2.55
CA HIS A 121 -1.70 44.07 3.42
C HIS A 121 -1.58 45.32 2.54
N SER A 122 -2.58 46.20 2.62
CA SER A 122 -2.74 47.35 1.72
C SER A 122 -2.39 48.70 2.37
N ASN A 123 -2.33 49.75 1.54
CA ASN A 123 -2.06 51.13 1.97
C ASN A 123 -0.66 51.35 2.57
N ILE A 124 0.32 50.54 2.14
CA ILE A 124 1.71 50.68 2.58
C ILE A 124 2.32 51.88 1.84
N ARG A 125 2.88 52.84 2.58
CA ARG A 125 3.52 54.04 2.05
C ARG A 125 4.79 54.33 2.84
N ILE A 126 5.92 54.43 2.14
CA ILE A 126 7.22 54.80 2.69
C ILE A 126 7.55 56.22 2.26
N SER A 127 7.96 57.05 3.21
CA SER A 127 8.35 58.45 3.00
C SER A 127 9.74 58.72 3.59
N VAL A 128 10.42 59.73 3.05
CA VAL A 128 11.74 60.20 3.50
C VAL A 128 11.72 61.72 3.67
N SER A 129 12.46 62.23 4.66
CA SER A 129 12.62 63.65 4.95
C SER A 129 14.09 63.98 5.25
N ASP A 130 14.51 65.15 4.82
CA ASP A 130 15.76 65.88 5.09
C ASP A 130 15.73 66.65 6.44
N GLY A 131 14.54 66.82 7.04
CA GLY A 131 14.26 67.68 8.21
C GLY A 131 13.44 68.94 7.90
N THR A 132 13.30 69.34 6.63
CA THR A 132 12.61 70.56 6.16
C THR A 132 11.41 70.24 5.26
N THR A 133 11.59 69.25 4.37
CA THR A 133 10.68 68.83 3.31
C THR A 133 10.51 67.30 3.33
N SER A 134 9.77 66.72 2.38
CA SER A 134 9.68 65.25 2.28
C SER A 134 9.27 64.77 0.89
N ALA A 135 9.66 63.52 0.58
CA ALA A 135 9.20 62.78 -0.59
C ALA A 135 8.73 61.37 -0.20
N GLN A 136 8.04 60.70 -1.11
CA GLN A 136 7.37 59.42 -0.84
C GLN A 136 7.32 58.53 -2.07
N LEU A 137 7.33 57.21 -1.84
CA LEU A 137 6.98 56.25 -2.87
C LEU A 137 5.47 56.26 -3.16
N PRO A 138 5.04 55.77 -4.34
CA PRO A 138 3.67 55.36 -4.57
C PRO A 138 3.17 54.38 -3.50
N VAL A 139 1.86 54.42 -3.21
CA VAL A 139 1.24 53.46 -2.30
C VAL A 139 1.25 52.06 -2.92
N PHE A 140 1.59 51.06 -2.12
CA PHE A 140 1.61 49.66 -2.55
C PHE A 140 0.88 48.74 -1.56
N SER A 141 0.75 47.48 -1.95
CA SER A 141 0.23 46.40 -1.12
C SER A 141 1.16 45.18 -1.22
N ILE A 142 1.22 44.37 -0.16
CA ILE A 142 1.88 43.06 -0.16
C ILE A 142 0.80 41.98 0.02
N GLN A 143 0.66 41.12 -0.98
CA GLN A 143 -0.11 39.88 -0.86
C GLN A 143 0.77 38.82 -0.20
N VAL A 144 0.42 38.42 1.03
CA VAL A 144 0.99 37.24 1.68
C VAL A 144 0.24 36.01 1.17
N GLN A 145 0.94 35.15 0.44
CA GLN A 145 0.48 33.85 0.00
C GLN A 145 0.86 32.78 1.03
N ALA A 146 0.02 31.76 1.19
CA ALA A 146 0.37 30.58 1.98
C ALA A 146 1.61 29.90 1.39
N ALA A 147 2.43 29.26 2.24
CA ALA A 147 3.50 28.40 1.75
C ALA A 147 2.90 27.22 0.98
N PRO A 148 3.48 26.80 -0.15
CA PRO A 148 3.08 25.54 -0.78
C PRO A 148 3.37 24.40 0.20
N VAL A 149 2.36 23.57 0.46
CA VAL A 149 2.55 22.34 1.23
C VAL A 149 3.39 21.37 0.40
N SER A 150 4.47 20.85 0.99
CA SER A 150 5.33 19.89 0.32
C SER A 150 4.69 18.51 0.40
N ASN A 151 4.09 18.05 -0.70
CA ASN A 151 3.50 16.72 -0.78
C ASN A 151 4.60 15.65 -0.80
N SER A 152 4.50 14.63 0.05
CA SER A 152 5.35 13.44 0.02
C SER A 152 4.52 12.29 -0.56
N PRO A 153 4.94 11.61 -1.65
CA PRO A 153 4.12 10.54 -2.21
C PRO A 153 3.85 9.40 -1.20
N PRO A 154 2.65 8.81 -1.22
CA PRO A 154 2.28 7.76 -0.28
C PRO A 154 3.11 6.50 -0.50
N THR A 155 3.29 5.69 0.54
CA THR A 155 3.97 4.39 0.45
C THR A 155 2.97 3.24 0.44
N ILE A 156 3.31 2.14 -0.23
CA ILE A 156 2.48 0.92 -0.28
C ILE A 156 3.38 -0.33 -0.29
N SER A 157 2.96 -1.36 0.45
CA SER A 157 3.73 -2.58 0.69
C SER A 157 2.81 -3.79 0.95
N GLY A 158 3.39 -4.99 0.87
CA GLY A 158 2.70 -6.27 1.12
C GLY A 158 2.86 -7.26 -0.03
N THR A 159 2.79 -8.55 0.29
CA THR A 159 2.95 -9.65 -0.67
C THR A 159 1.63 -10.42 -0.77
N PRO A 160 0.93 -10.38 -1.92
CA PRO A 160 -0.29 -11.17 -2.12
C PRO A 160 0.00 -12.67 -2.22
N PRO A 161 -0.94 -13.55 -1.80
CA PRO A 161 -0.86 -14.97 -2.08
C PRO A 161 -0.82 -15.22 -3.59
N ALA A 162 0.18 -15.95 -4.08
CA ALA A 162 0.35 -16.21 -5.51
C ALA A 162 -0.65 -17.23 -6.10
N SER A 163 -1.44 -17.90 -5.25
CA SER A 163 -2.42 -18.91 -5.68
C SER A 163 -3.54 -19.12 -4.67
N VAL A 164 -4.67 -19.67 -5.14
CA VAL A 164 -5.81 -20.11 -4.32
C VAL A 164 -6.50 -21.30 -4.98
N LEU A 165 -7.01 -22.24 -4.18
CA LEU A 165 -7.82 -23.35 -4.67
C LEU A 165 -9.24 -22.90 -5.01
N ALA A 166 -9.81 -23.40 -6.10
CA ALA A 166 -11.22 -23.24 -6.41
C ALA A 166 -12.11 -23.64 -5.21
N GLY A 167 -13.05 -22.79 -4.83
CA GLY A 167 -13.92 -22.96 -3.66
C GLY A 167 -13.33 -22.45 -2.33
N GLN A 168 -12.07 -22.01 -2.28
CA GLN A 168 -11.44 -21.42 -1.08
C GLN A 168 -11.40 -19.90 -1.15
N SER A 169 -11.45 -19.23 0.00
CA SER A 169 -11.43 -17.77 0.07
C SER A 169 -10.03 -17.19 -0.15
N TYR A 170 -9.93 -16.27 -1.10
CA TYR A 170 -8.80 -15.39 -1.30
C TYR A 170 -9.02 -14.07 -0.54
N SER A 171 -7.97 -13.57 0.11
CA SER A 171 -7.94 -12.22 0.66
C SER A 171 -6.50 -11.70 0.71
N PHE A 172 -6.30 -10.48 0.22
CA PHE A 172 -5.07 -9.71 0.38
C PHE A 172 -5.40 -8.24 0.62
N GLN A 173 -4.77 -7.62 1.61
CA GLN A 173 -4.84 -6.19 1.85
C GLN A 173 -3.40 -5.65 1.95
N PRO A 174 -3.03 -4.60 1.18
CA PRO A 174 -1.74 -3.95 1.33
C PRO A 174 -1.67 -3.15 2.63
N SER A 175 -0.45 -2.92 3.11
CA SER A 175 -0.19 -1.84 4.07
C SER A 175 0.25 -0.60 3.30
N ALA A 176 -0.39 0.54 3.57
CA ALA A 176 -0.04 1.82 2.99
C ALA A 176 -0.05 2.90 4.06
N SER A 177 0.78 3.93 3.88
CA SER A 177 0.85 5.08 4.76
C SER A 177 1.27 6.32 3.99
N ASP A 178 0.86 7.47 4.51
CA ASP A 178 1.30 8.78 4.07
C ASP A 178 1.96 9.54 5.24
N SER A 179 2.95 10.39 4.94
CA SER A 179 3.70 11.15 5.94
C SER A 179 3.16 12.56 6.16
N ASN A 180 2.31 13.07 5.27
CA ASN A 180 1.64 14.35 5.41
C ASN A 180 0.32 14.21 6.20
N GLY A 181 -0.24 13.00 6.25
CA GLY A 181 -1.52 12.67 6.89
C GLY A 181 -2.71 12.64 5.93
N ASP A 182 -2.45 12.64 4.62
CA ASP A 182 -3.47 12.80 3.59
C ASP A 182 -4.34 11.53 3.38
N THR A 183 -5.55 11.74 2.86
CA THR A 183 -6.56 10.66 2.78
C THR A 183 -6.28 9.73 1.62
N LEU A 184 -5.90 8.49 1.94
CA LEU A 184 -5.54 7.48 0.94
C LEU A 184 -6.77 6.87 0.24
N THR A 185 -6.66 6.76 -1.08
CA THR A 185 -7.62 6.08 -1.96
C THR A 185 -6.90 5.02 -2.79
N PHE A 186 -7.54 3.87 -3.02
CA PHE A 186 -6.94 2.73 -3.70
C PHE A 186 -7.66 2.39 -5.01
N SER A 187 -6.89 1.93 -5.99
CA SER A 187 -7.35 1.44 -7.28
C SER A 187 -6.62 0.16 -7.69
N ILE A 188 -7.20 -0.59 -8.63
CA ILE A 188 -6.66 -1.85 -9.12
C ILE A 188 -6.82 -1.98 -10.64
N SER A 189 -5.78 -2.43 -11.34
CA SER A 189 -5.86 -2.90 -12.73
C SER A 189 -5.72 -4.42 -12.81
N ASN A 190 -6.30 -5.00 -13.88
CA ASN A 190 -6.34 -6.44 -14.15
C ASN A 190 -6.94 -7.29 -13.00
N ARG A 191 -7.89 -6.72 -12.23
CA ARG A 191 -8.66 -7.42 -11.19
C ARG A 191 -9.34 -8.68 -11.79
N PRO A 192 -9.15 -9.87 -11.21
CA PRO A 192 -9.87 -11.08 -11.62
C PRO A 192 -11.39 -10.91 -11.52
N SER A 193 -12.15 -11.50 -12.45
CA SER A 193 -13.62 -11.41 -12.49
C SER A 193 -14.31 -11.91 -11.23
N TRP A 194 -13.77 -12.95 -10.60
CA TRP A 194 -14.26 -13.54 -9.34
C TRP A 194 -13.93 -12.72 -8.08
N ALA A 195 -13.05 -11.71 -8.19
CA ALA A 195 -12.52 -10.97 -7.04
C ALA A 195 -13.18 -9.61 -6.88
N SER A 196 -13.65 -9.28 -5.68
CA SER A 196 -14.05 -7.94 -5.25
C SER A 196 -12.84 -7.11 -4.81
N PHE A 197 -12.96 -5.79 -4.88
CA PHE A 197 -11.91 -4.85 -4.45
C PHE A 197 -12.51 -3.68 -3.67
N ASP A 198 -11.95 -3.37 -2.51
CA ASP A 198 -12.31 -2.22 -1.67
C ASP A 198 -11.34 -1.05 -1.93
N THR A 199 -11.87 0.04 -2.49
CA THR A 199 -11.11 1.27 -2.82
C THR A 199 -10.69 2.10 -1.60
N THR A 200 -11.17 1.75 -0.40
CA THR A 200 -10.85 2.42 0.87
C THR A 200 -9.68 1.76 1.58
N THR A 201 -9.57 0.44 1.48
CA THR A 201 -8.54 -0.35 2.18
C THR A 201 -7.51 -1.00 1.25
N GLY A 202 -7.75 -0.96 -0.06
CA GLY A 202 -6.96 -1.68 -1.06
C GLY A 202 -7.16 -3.20 -1.04
N ARG A 203 -8.15 -3.72 -0.29
CA ARG A 203 -8.35 -5.16 -0.11
C ARG A 203 -8.91 -5.82 -1.37
N LEU A 204 -8.18 -6.78 -1.92
CA LEU A 204 -8.60 -7.70 -2.99
C LEU A 204 -9.08 -9.01 -2.34
N TYR A 205 -10.33 -9.40 -2.54
CA TYR A 205 -10.92 -10.58 -1.86
C TYR A 205 -12.02 -11.26 -2.69
N GLY A 206 -12.23 -12.56 -2.50
CA GLY A 206 -13.28 -13.31 -3.20
C GLY A 206 -13.11 -14.82 -3.05
N THR A 207 -14.00 -15.60 -3.65
CA THR A 207 -13.92 -17.08 -3.67
C THR A 207 -14.10 -17.54 -5.12
N PRO A 208 -13.01 -17.88 -5.84
CA PRO A 208 -13.11 -18.38 -7.21
C PRO A 208 -13.80 -19.74 -7.27
N THR A 209 -14.49 -20.02 -8.37
CA THR A 209 -15.14 -21.30 -8.66
C THR A 209 -14.23 -22.23 -9.47
N SER A 210 -14.69 -23.44 -9.78
CA SER A 210 -14.01 -24.31 -10.77
C SER A 210 -14.02 -23.73 -12.18
N GLY A 211 -14.95 -22.83 -12.51
CA GLY A 211 -14.96 -22.09 -13.78
C GLY A 211 -13.90 -20.99 -13.87
N ASP A 212 -13.32 -20.58 -12.73
CA ASP A 212 -12.31 -19.52 -12.64
C ASP A 212 -10.87 -20.07 -12.67
N VAL A 213 -10.66 -21.39 -12.82
CA VAL A 213 -9.35 -22.03 -12.84
C VAL A 213 -8.48 -21.50 -13.99
N GLY A 214 -7.29 -20.99 -13.66
CA GLY A 214 -6.43 -20.29 -14.61
C GLY A 214 -5.39 -19.42 -13.91
N SER A 215 -4.69 -18.59 -14.69
CA SER A 215 -3.68 -17.65 -14.18
C SER A 215 -4.08 -16.20 -14.52
N TYR A 216 -4.20 -15.38 -13.49
CA TYR A 216 -4.56 -13.96 -13.60
C TYR A 216 -3.31 -13.14 -13.36
N ALA A 217 -2.76 -12.53 -14.41
CA ALA A 217 -1.45 -11.88 -14.40
C ALA A 217 -1.53 -10.36 -14.52
N ASN A 218 -0.42 -9.69 -14.20
CA ASN A 218 -0.27 -8.23 -14.23
C ASN A 218 -1.28 -7.46 -13.34
N ILE A 219 -1.74 -8.09 -12.26
CA ILE A 219 -2.61 -7.46 -11.26
C ILE A 219 -1.78 -6.38 -10.56
N ARG A 220 -2.27 -5.14 -10.50
CA ARG A 220 -1.52 -4.02 -9.88
C ARG A 220 -2.45 -3.16 -9.04
N ILE A 221 -2.15 -3.09 -7.75
CA ILE A 221 -2.84 -2.21 -6.79
C ILE A 221 -2.03 -0.92 -6.63
N THR A 222 -2.72 0.21 -6.66
CA THR A 222 -2.17 1.56 -6.57
C THR A 222 -2.90 2.34 -5.49
N VAL A 223 -2.17 3.13 -4.71
CA VAL A 223 -2.70 4.08 -3.73
C VAL A 223 -2.37 5.51 -4.15
N SER A 224 -3.25 6.45 -3.83
CA SER A 224 -3.08 7.89 -4.05
C SER A 224 -3.60 8.69 -2.86
N ASP A 225 -2.88 9.75 -2.54
CA ASP A 225 -3.22 10.84 -1.60
C ASP A 225 -4.10 11.93 -2.26
N GLY A 226 -4.31 11.87 -3.59
CA GLY A 226 -5.00 12.87 -4.40
C GLY A 226 -4.08 13.79 -5.22
N ALA A 227 -2.75 13.76 -5.00
CA ALA A 227 -1.75 14.60 -5.68
C ALA A 227 -0.63 13.78 -6.35
N ALA A 228 -0.22 12.68 -5.72
CA ALA A 228 0.75 11.70 -6.16
C ALA A 228 0.16 10.27 -6.09
N SER A 229 0.94 9.25 -6.44
CA SER A 229 0.54 7.86 -6.26
C SER A 229 1.74 6.91 -6.19
N ALA A 230 1.52 5.75 -5.57
CA ALA A 230 2.46 4.64 -5.54
C ALA A 230 1.73 3.31 -5.76
N SER A 231 2.42 2.30 -6.25
CA SER A 231 1.85 0.99 -6.54
C SER A 231 2.73 -0.12 -6.04
N LEU A 232 2.11 -1.26 -5.73
CA LEU A 232 2.85 -2.52 -5.63
C LEU A 232 3.50 -2.87 -6.98
N ALA A 233 4.51 -3.75 -6.92
CA ALA A 233 4.92 -4.51 -8.09
C ALA A 233 3.72 -5.27 -8.66
N ALA A 234 3.65 -5.40 -9.99
CA ALA A 234 2.60 -6.19 -10.62
C ALA A 234 2.76 -7.66 -10.26
N PHE A 235 1.67 -8.32 -9.88
CA PHE A 235 1.66 -9.70 -9.40
C PHE A 235 0.69 -10.58 -10.21
N SER A 236 0.70 -11.87 -9.91
CA SER A 236 -0.22 -12.85 -10.51
C SER A 236 -0.87 -13.71 -9.42
N VAL A 237 -2.08 -14.20 -9.68
CA VAL A 237 -2.77 -15.18 -8.86
C VAL A 237 -3.18 -16.37 -9.74
N ALA A 238 -2.72 -17.56 -9.38
CA ALA A 238 -3.16 -18.81 -9.99
C ALA A 238 -4.36 -19.39 -9.22
N VAL A 239 -5.51 -19.51 -9.88
CA VAL A 239 -6.64 -20.29 -9.36
C VAL A 239 -6.40 -21.74 -9.77
N THR A 240 -6.12 -22.61 -8.79
CA THR A 240 -5.86 -24.03 -9.02
C THR A 240 -7.11 -24.87 -8.80
N GLN A 241 -7.30 -25.88 -9.66
CA GLN A 241 -8.37 -26.85 -9.50
C GLN A 241 -8.11 -27.70 -8.25
N VAL A 242 -9.15 -27.94 -7.45
CA VAL A 242 -9.10 -28.95 -6.38
C VAL A 242 -8.88 -30.31 -7.02
N SER A 243 -7.77 -30.97 -6.66
CA SER A 243 -7.36 -32.24 -7.25
C SER A 243 -8.24 -33.37 -6.73
N ASN A 244 -9.16 -33.86 -7.57
CA ASN A 244 -9.91 -35.06 -7.22
C ASN A 244 -8.98 -36.30 -7.27
N GLY A 245 -9.11 -37.16 -6.27
CA GLY A 245 -8.37 -38.40 -6.17
C GLY A 245 -9.10 -39.61 -6.76
N THR A 246 -8.45 -40.77 -6.65
CA THR A 246 -9.01 -42.08 -6.98
C THR A 246 -8.88 -43.05 -5.81
N ALA A 247 -9.73 -44.06 -5.75
CA ALA A 247 -9.59 -45.20 -4.84
C ALA A 247 -9.73 -46.51 -5.63
N THR A 248 -8.66 -47.30 -5.69
CA THR A 248 -8.72 -48.67 -6.18
C THR A 248 -9.20 -49.57 -5.04
N ILE A 249 -10.37 -50.16 -5.24
CA ILE A 249 -11.02 -51.12 -4.35
C ILE A 249 -10.65 -52.50 -4.89
N SER A 250 -10.07 -53.37 -4.06
CA SER A 250 -9.68 -54.73 -4.46
C SER A 250 -10.19 -55.74 -3.45
N TRP A 251 -10.59 -56.93 -3.91
CA TRP A 251 -11.25 -57.96 -3.10
C TRP A 251 -10.93 -59.37 -3.61
N LEU A 252 -11.32 -60.38 -2.81
CA LEU A 252 -11.32 -61.79 -3.20
C LEU A 252 -12.75 -62.21 -3.57
N PRO A 253 -12.99 -62.87 -4.70
CA PRO A 253 -14.30 -63.44 -5.02
C PRO A 253 -14.75 -64.49 -3.99
N PRO A 254 -16.04 -64.52 -3.63
CA PRO A 254 -16.58 -65.60 -2.82
C PRO A 254 -16.71 -66.91 -3.58
N THR A 255 -16.48 -68.02 -2.87
CA THR A 255 -16.56 -69.38 -3.42
C THR A 255 -17.68 -70.23 -2.77
N GLN A 256 -18.34 -69.73 -1.73
CA GLN A 256 -19.37 -70.43 -0.98
C GLN A 256 -20.50 -69.50 -0.51
N ASN A 257 -21.69 -70.08 -0.37
CA ASN A 257 -22.81 -69.53 0.40
C ASN A 257 -22.51 -69.63 1.91
N THR A 258 -23.26 -68.90 2.75
CA THR A 258 -23.10 -68.97 4.23
C THR A 258 -23.65 -70.24 4.87
N ASP A 259 -24.20 -71.16 4.09
CA ASP A 259 -24.51 -72.55 4.49
C ASP A 259 -23.36 -73.52 4.13
N GLY A 260 -22.25 -73.01 3.57
CA GLY A 260 -21.07 -73.79 3.17
C GLY A 260 -21.19 -74.45 1.80
N THR A 261 -22.34 -74.35 1.11
CA THR A 261 -22.48 -74.87 -0.26
C THR A 261 -21.66 -74.05 -1.26
N PRO A 262 -21.11 -74.64 -2.33
CA PRO A 262 -20.38 -73.89 -3.36
C PRO A 262 -21.27 -72.82 -4.01
N LEU A 263 -20.74 -71.61 -4.15
CA LEU A 263 -21.40 -70.54 -4.89
C LEU A 263 -21.18 -70.76 -6.38
N THR A 264 -22.27 -70.88 -7.15
CA THR A 264 -22.23 -71.26 -8.58
C THR A 264 -22.98 -70.28 -9.49
N ASP A 265 -23.65 -69.32 -8.88
CA ASP A 265 -24.63 -68.39 -9.43
C ASP A 265 -24.22 -66.92 -9.24
N LEU A 266 -22.96 -66.66 -8.85
CA LEU A 266 -22.40 -65.31 -8.67
C LEU A 266 -22.48 -64.51 -9.98
N ALA A 267 -23.19 -63.38 -9.96
CA ALA A 267 -23.36 -62.51 -11.14
C ALA A 267 -22.53 -61.22 -11.05
N GLY A 268 -22.27 -60.70 -9.85
CA GLY A 268 -21.53 -59.45 -9.74
C GLY A 268 -21.34 -58.94 -8.32
N TYR A 269 -20.97 -57.66 -8.24
CA TYR A 269 -20.65 -56.96 -7.00
C TYR A 269 -21.26 -55.56 -6.96
N ARG A 270 -21.50 -55.04 -5.75
CA ARG A 270 -21.85 -53.64 -5.50
C ARG A 270 -20.85 -53.01 -4.52
N ILE A 271 -20.19 -51.94 -4.95
CA ILE A 271 -19.36 -51.10 -4.07
C ILE A 271 -20.23 -49.96 -3.57
N HIS A 272 -20.56 -49.98 -2.29
CA HIS A 272 -21.20 -48.87 -1.58
C HIS A 272 -20.11 -47.95 -1.03
N TYR A 273 -20.23 -46.64 -1.24
CA TYR A 273 -19.22 -45.68 -0.80
C TYR A 273 -19.81 -44.31 -0.42
N GLY A 274 -19.04 -43.54 0.35
CA GLY A 274 -19.45 -42.20 0.83
C GLY A 274 -18.41 -41.57 1.76
N THR A 275 -18.65 -40.33 2.18
CA THR A 275 -17.77 -39.59 3.09
C THR A 275 -18.07 -39.81 4.58
N SER A 276 -18.97 -40.75 4.90
CA SER A 276 -19.30 -41.18 6.26
C SER A 276 -19.35 -42.72 6.33
N PRO A 277 -18.78 -43.37 7.36
CA PRO A 277 -18.77 -44.82 7.48
C PRO A 277 -20.15 -45.43 7.72
N SER A 278 -21.13 -44.62 8.15
CA SER A 278 -22.52 -45.04 8.38
C SER A 278 -23.48 -44.67 7.25
N ALA A 279 -23.03 -43.93 6.22
CA ALA A 279 -23.86 -43.45 5.12
C ALA A 279 -23.15 -43.61 3.77
N LEU A 280 -23.02 -44.87 3.34
CA LEU A 280 -22.42 -45.27 2.06
C LEU A 280 -23.44 -45.14 0.91
N ASN A 281 -23.84 -43.88 0.65
CA ASN A 281 -25.00 -43.54 -0.17
C ASN A 281 -24.78 -43.65 -1.69
N LEU A 282 -23.53 -43.73 -2.15
CA LEU A 282 -23.19 -43.91 -3.56
C LEU A 282 -22.93 -45.40 -3.84
N VAL A 283 -23.30 -45.87 -5.03
CA VAL A 283 -23.16 -47.28 -5.42
C VAL A 283 -22.53 -47.38 -6.80
N VAL A 284 -21.53 -48.25 -6.95
CA VAL A 284 -21.10 -48.80 -8.23
C VAL A 284 -21.64 -50.22 -8.33
N ASP A 285 -22.42 -50.52 -9.37
CA ASP A 285 -22.84 -51.89 -9.70
C ASP A 285 -21.88 -52.48 -10.75
N ILE A 286 -21.41 -53.71 -10.52
CA ILE A 286 -20.38 -54.39 -11.28
C ILE A 286 -20.94 -55.76 -11.68
N ASN A 287 -21.65 -55.80 -12.81
CA ASN A 287 -22.16 -57.03 -13.43
C ASN A 287 -21.03 -57.79 -14.16
N ASN A 288 -20.02 -58.21 -13.41
CA ASN A 288 -18.92 -59.06 -13.85
C ASN A 288 -18.37 -59.84 -12.64
N PRO A 289 -18.65 -61.15 -12.51
CA PRO A 289 -18.24 -61.94 -11.35
C PRO A 289 -16.75 -62.28 -11.35
N GLY A 290 -16.06 -62.12 -12.49
CA GLY A 290 -14.62 -62.33 -12.62
C GLY A 290 -13.77 -61.11 -12.26
N LEU A 291 -14.39 -59.95 -11.96
CA LEU A 291 -13.65 -58.76 -11.56
C LEU A 291 -13.24 -58.82 -10.08
N THR A 292 -11.99 -58.49 -9.80
CA THR A 292 -11.40 -58.52 -8.43
C THR A 292 -10.90 -57.15 -7.96
N SER A 293 -10.98 -56.12 -8.81
CA SER A 293 -10.68 -54.74 -8.45
C SER A 293 -11.41 -53.73 -9.32
N TYR A 294 -11.67 -52.54 -8.77
CA TYR A 294 -12.32 -51.43 -9.46
C TYR A 294 -11.74 -50.09 -8.99
N MET A 295 -11.46 -49.17 -9.91
CA MET A 295 -11.00 -47.82 -9.57
C MET A 295 -12.15 -46.83 -9.59
N ILE A 296 -12.53 -46.33 -8.41
CA ILE A 296 -13.42 -45.18 -8.28
C ILE A 296 -12.59 -43.91 -8.52
N GLN A 297 -13.08 -43.01 -9.38
CA GLN A 297 -12.42 -41.75 -9.75
C GLN A 297 -13.24 -40.54 -9.29
N ASN A 298 -12.71 -39.33 -9.49
CA ASN A 298 -13.39 -38.06 -9.16
C ASN A 298 -13.81 -37.92 -7.69
N LEU A 299 -13.05 -38.52 -6.78
CA LEU A 299 -13.27 -38.39 -5.34
C LEU A 299 -12.73 -37.05 -4.85
N THR A 300 -13.59 -36.18 -4.30
CA THR A 300 -13.18 -34.89 -3.71
C THR A 300 -12.33 -35.10 -2.45
N PRO A 301 -11.46 -34.15 -2.06
CA PRO A 301 -10.73 -34.20 -0.78
C PRO A 301 -11.64 -34.40 0.43
N ALA A 302 -11.50 -35.58 1.04
CA ALA A 302 -12.27 -36.09 2.18
C ALA A 302 -11.71 -37.47 2.57
N THR A 303 -12.06 -37.97 3.76
CA THR A 303 -11.97 -39.42 4.02
C THR A 303 -13.18 -40.11 3.42
N TRP A 304 -12.93 -40.92 2.39
CA TRP A 304 -13.93 -41.77 1.76
C TRP A 304 -13.93 -43.15 2.39
N TYR A 305 -15.13 -43.73 2.52
CA TYR A 305 -15.39 -45.05 3.09
C TYR A 305 -16.01 -45.95 2.02
N PHE A 306 -15.70 -47.25 2.06
CA PHE A 306 -16.09 -48.21 1.02
C PHE A 306 -16.49 -49.55 1.63
N SER A 307 -17.55 -50.18 1.13
CA SER A 307 -17.95 -51.55 1.47
C SER A 307 -18.46 -52.30 0.24
N LEU A 308 -18.15 -53.60 0.15
CA LEU A 308 -18.46 -54.46 -0.99
C LEU A 308 -19.51 -55.50 -0.64
N ARG A 309 -20.53 -55.63 -1.49
CA ARG A 309 -21.45 -56.78 -1.53
C ARG A 309 -21.21 -57.59 -2.80
N ALA A 310 -21.42 -58.91 -2.72
CA ALA A 310 -21.59 -59.78 -3.88
C ALA A 310 -23.09 -60.04 -4.10
N TYR A 311 -23.50 -60.34 -5.33
CA TYR A 311 -24.87 -60.76 -5.64
C TYR A 311 -24.95 -61.91 -6.64
N SER A 312 -25.97 -62.76 -6.49
CA SER A 312 -26.26 -63.86 -7.43
C SER A 312 -27.07 -63.41 -8.65
N SER A 313 -27.23 -64.31 -9.63
CA SER A 313 -28.10 -64.13 -10.80
C SER A 313 -29.54 -63.70 -10.47
N ASP A 314 -30.07 -64.15 -9.33
CA ASP A 314 -31.39 -63.77 -8.79
C ASP A 314 -31.39 -62.39 -8.10
N GLY A 315 -30.26 -61.67 -8.09
CA GLY A 315 -30.08 -60.36 -7.46
C GLY A 315 -29.95 -60.39 -5.93
N VAL A 316 -29.78 -61.58 -5.33
CA VAL A 316 -29.71 -61.74 -3.86
C VAL A 316 -28.33 -61.29 -3.35
N GLU A 317 -28.31 -60.26 -2.51
CA GLU A 317 -27.08 -59.69 -1.96
C GLU A 317 -26.51 -60.41 -0.73
N SER A 318 -25.18 -60.38 -0.63
CA SER A 318 -24.41 -60.78 0.55
C SER A 318 -24.59 -59.83 1.75
N ALA A 319 -23.93 -60.16 2.86
CA ALA A 319 -23.61 -59.16 3.86
C ALA A 319 -22.59 -58.14 3.28
N PRO A 320 -22.56 -56.89 3.78
CA PRO A 320 -21.50 -55.95 3.44
C PRO A 320 -20.13 -56.45 3.94
N SER A 321 -19.06 -56.09 3.22
CA SER A 321 -17.67 -56.23 3.69
C SER A 321 -17.42 -55.39 4.94
N ASN A 322 -16.28 -55.60 5.60
CA ASN A 322 -15.73 -54.57 6.48
C ASN A 322 -15.55 -53.25 5.71
N THR A 323 -15.69 -52.12 6.39
CA THR A 323 -15.56 -50.81 5.77
C THR A 323 -14.09 -50.45 5.57
N ALA A 324 -13.66 -50.28 4.32
CA ALA A 324 -12.40 -49.63 3.96
C ALA A 324 -12.49 -48.11 4.20
N SER A 325 -11.35 -47.45 4.26
CA SER A 325 -11.30 -46.00 4.01
C SER A 325 -10.05 -45.58 3.24
N LYS A 326 -10.14 -44.45 2.55
CA LYS A 326 -9.02 -43.74 1.92
C LYS A 326 -9.24 -42.23 2.04
N THR A 327 -8.27 -41.52 2.60
CA THR A 327 -8.25 -40.05 2.57
C THR A 327 -7.72 -39.57 1.22
N ILE A 328 -8.47 -38.66 0.60
CA ILE A 328 -8.02 -37.82 -0.51
C ILE A 328 -7.65 -36.45 0.08
N LEU A 329 -6.51 -35.90 -0.36
CA LEU A 329 -5.96 -34.61 0.04
C LEU A 329 -6.17 -33.58 -1.08
#